data_AF-A0A0D7EB49-F1
#
_entry.id   AF-A0A0D7EB49-F1
#
_cell.length_a   1.000
_cell.length_b   1.000
_cell.length_c   1.000
_cell.angle_alpha   90.00
_cell.angle_beta   90.00
_cell.angle_gamma   90.00
#
_symmetry.space_group_name_H-M   'P 1'
#
loop_
_entity.id
_entity.type
_entity.pdbx_description
1 polymer ?
#
loop_
_entity_poly.entity_id
_entity_poly.type
_entity_poly.pdbx_seq_one_letter_code
_entity_poly.pdbx_strand_id
1 'polypeptide(L)'
;MNIPDNGKQKYIEATSFVALAKEWNVSLVTLEAYANEQGWDREHKLYWQDKAIEMLKNAASEDNITAVRELLKAMGISRPVGRPSKTEVTKQIAIEAKIEQEFSADIARLASYTKQA
;
A
#
# COMPACT_ATOMS: atom_id res chain seq x y z
N MET A 1 -27.43 -18.17 -20.83
CA MET A 1 -26.27 -18.14 -19.92
C MET A 1 -26.57 -19.07 -18.77
N ASN A 2 -25.68 -19.98 -18.39
CA ASN A 2 -25.97 -21.05 -17.43
C ASN A 2 -25.50 -20.65 -16.03
N ILE A 3 -26.08 -19.58 -15.50
CA ILE A 3 -25.76 -19.08 -14.16
C ILE A 3 -26.72 -19.74 -13.17
N PRO A 4 -26.21 -20.40 -12.11
CA PRO A 4 -27.07 -21.01 -11.10
C PRO A 4 -27.81 -19.95 -10.27
N ASP A 5 -28.88 -20.34 -9.59
CA ASP A 5 -29.70 -19.41 -8.78
C ASP A 5 -28.90 -18.70 -7.67
N ASN A 6 -27.84 -19.36 -7.17
CA ASN A 6 -26.87 -18.78 -6.22
C ASN A 6 -25.61 -18.20 -6.90
N GLY A 7 -25.66 -17.97 -8.20
CA GLY A 7 -24.52 -17.52 -9.01
C GLY A 7 -23.94 -16.21 -8.51
N LYS A 8 -24.78 -15.26 -8.11
CA LYS A 8 -24.33 -13.98 -7.54
C LYS A 8 -23.43 -14.19 -6.32
N GLN A 9 -23.89 -14.96 -5.34
CA GLN A 9 -23.13 -15.21 -4.11
C GLN A 9 -21.84 -15.97 -4.39
N LYS A 10 -21.91 -17.02 -5.24
CA LYS A 10 -20.73 -17.75 -5.68
C LYS A 10 -19.70 -16.86 -6.38
N TYR A 11 -20.14 -15.90 -7.19
CA TYR A 11 -19.25 -14.93 -7.84
C TYR A 11 -18.56 -14.03 -6.82
N ILE A 12 -19.34 -13.44 -5.91
CA ILE A 12 -18.84 -12.54 -4.87
C ILE A 12 -17.79 -13.24 -4.00
N GLU A 13 -18.04 -14.49 -3.62
CA GLU A 13 -17.14 -15.27 -2.75
C GLU A 13 -16.02 -16.01 -3.50
N ALA A 14 -15.98 -15.94 -4.83
CA ALA A 14 -15.01 -16.68 -5.63
C ALA A 14 -13.57 -16.21 -5.37
N THR A 15 -12.64 -17.15 -5.30
CA THR A 15 -11.19 -16.88 -5.26
C THR A 15 -10.54 -16.91 -6.65
N SER A 16 -11.23 -17.48 -7.65
CA SER A 16 -10.77 -17.58 -9.03
C SER A 16 -11.95 -17.57 -10.00
N PHE A 17 -12.05 -16.50 -10.79
CA PHE A 17 -13.07 -16.39 -11.84
C PHE A 17 -12.84 -17.35 -13.00
N VAL A 18 -11.59 -17.76 -13.26
CA VAL A 18 -11.28 -18.79 -14.27
C VAL A 18 -11.86 -20.13 -13.88
N ALA A 19 -11.73 -20.52 -12.61
CA ALA A 19 -12.31 -21.76 -12.11
C ALA A 19 -13.85 -21.69 -12.13
N LEU A 20 -14.42 -20.56 -11.73
CA LEU A 20 -15.86 -20.32 -11.73
C LEU A 20 -16.46 -20.37 -13.15
N ALA A 21 -15.81 -19.75 -14.13
CA ALA A 21 -16.24 -19.78 -15.52
C ALA A 21 -16.26 -21.20 -16.08
N LYS A 22 -15.26 -22.03 -15.72
CA LYS A 22 -15.22 -23.45 -16.07
C LYS A 22 -16.36 -24.23 -15.41
N GLU A 23 -16.63 -24.01 -14.13
CA GLU A 23 -17.73 -24.66 -13.39
C GLU A 23 -19.09 -24.38 -14.04
N TRP A 24 -19.31 -23.14 -14.49
CA TRP A 24 -20.57 -22.73 -15.10
C TRP A 24 -20.63 -22.95 -16.61
N ASN A 25 -19.58 -23.54 -17.19
CA ASN A 25 -19.43 -23.79 -18.62
C ASN A 25 -19.66 -22.52 -19.48
N VAL A 26 -19.09 -21.39 -19.04
CA VAL A 26 -19.10 -20.11 -19.75
C VAL A 26 -17.68 -19.62 -20.00
N SER A 27 -17.50 -18.76 -21.00
CA SER A 27 -16.20 -18.10 -21.18
C SER A 27 -15.97 -17.07 -20.08
N LEU A 28 -14.71 -16.87 -19.67
CA LEU A 28 -14.34 -15.85 -18.69
C LEU A 28 -14.83 -14.46 -19.11
N VAL A 29 -14.65 -14.10 -20.38
CA VAL A 29 -15.05 -12.81 -20.94
C VAL A 29 -16.57 -12.60 -20.80
N THR A 30 -17.36 -13.65 -21.06
CA THR A 30 -18.82 -13.58 -20.91
C THR A 30 -19.20 -13.41 -19.44
N LEU A 31 -18.53 -14.14 -18.53
CA LEU A 31 -18.77 -14.04 -17.10
C LEU A 31 -18.46 -12.63 -16.57
N GLU A 32 -17.32 -12.06 -16.94
CA GLU A 32 -16.91 -10.71 -16.54
C GLU A 32 -17.85 -9.64 -17.10
N ALA A 33 -18.23 -9.73 -18.38
CA ALA A 33 -19.18 -8.79 -18.98
C ALA A 33 -20.52 -8.80 -18.23
N TYR A 34 -21.04 -9.98 -17.94
CA TYR A 34 -22.29 -10.13 -17.20
C TYR A 34 -22.16 -9.65 -15.75
N ALA A 35 -21.08 -10.00 -15.06
CA ALA A 35 -20.84 -9.54 -13.69
C ALA A 35 -20.75 -8.02 -13.59
N ASN A 36 -20.12 -7.37 -14.57
CA ASN A 36 -20.03 -5.92 -14.65
C ASN A 36 -21.42 -5.28 -14.90
N GLU A 37 -22.21 -5.83 -15.84
CA GLU A 37 -23.59 -5.38 -16.09
C GLU A 37 -24.49 -5.51 -14.86
N GLN A 38 -24.32 -6.58 -14.08
CA GLN A 38 -25.09 -6.82 -12.85
C GLN A 38 -24.49 -6.13 -11.61
N GLY A 39 -23.35 -5.45 -11.74
CA GLY A 39 -22.66 -4.78 -10.64
C GLY A 39 -22.00 -5.71 -9.61
N TRP A 40 -21.82 -6.99 -9.93
CA TRP A 40 -21.26 -7.99 -9.02
C TRP A 40 -19.80 -7.73 -8.67
N ASP A 41 -19.03 -7.08 -9.55
CA ASP A 41 -17.62 -6.75 -9.31
C ASP A 41 -17.45 -5.81 -8.11
N ARG A 42 -18.37 -4.84 -7.95
CA ARG A 42 -18.34 -3.94 -6.81
C ARG A 42 -18.62 -4.69 -5.52
N GLU A 43 -19.60 -5.58 -5.53
CA GLU A 43 -19.96 -6.38 -4.37
C GLU A 43 -18.87 -7.38 -4.00
N HIS A 44 -18.25 -8.04 -4.98
CA HIS A 44 -17.08 -8.89 -4.79
C HIS A 44 -15.94 -8.11 -4.11
N LYS A 45 -15.63 -6.91 -4.60
CA LYS A 45 -14.57 -6.06 -4.02
C LYS A 45 -14.87 -5.70 -2.57
N LEU A 46 -16.11 -5.31 -2.26
CA LEU A 46 -16.53 -4.97 -0.89
C LEU A 46 -16.45 -6.19 0.03
N TYR A 47 -16.97 -7.34 -0.41
CA TYR A 47 -16.91 -8.59 0.34
C TYR A 47 -15.47 -8.97 0.72
N TRP A 48 -14.56 -8.95 -0.26
CA TRP A 48 -13.16 -9.31 0.00
C TRP A 48 -12.42 -8.25 0.81
N GLN A 49 -12.80 -6.98 0.70
CA GLN A 49 -12.28 -5.92 1.56
C GLN A 49 -12.67 -6.16 3.02
N ASP A 50 -13.94 -6.44 3.29
CA ASP A 50 -14.43 -6.73 4.64
C ASP A 50 -13.74 -7.97 5.21
N LYS A 51 -13.64 -9.03 4.41
CA LYS A 51 -12.96 -10.27 4.79
C LYS A 51 -11.48 -10.05 5.10
N ALA A 52 -10.78 -9.24 4.32
CA ALA A 52 -9.39 -8.89 4.57
C ALA A 52 -9.22 -8.09 5.86
N ILE A 53 -10.13 -7.15 6.15
CA ILE A 53 -10.12 -6.37 7.40
C ILE A 53 -10.32 -7.31 8.60
N GLU A 54 -11.26 -8.25 8.54
CA GLU A 54 -11.48 -9.23 9.62
C GLU A 54 -10.25 -10.12 9.84
N MET A 55 -9.61 -10.58 8.76
CA MET A 55 -8.35 -11.34 8.88
C MET A 55 -7.24 -10.49 9.55
N LEU A 56 -7.13 -9.21 9.20
CA LEU A 56 -6.16 -8.30 9.82
C LEU A 56 -6.47 -8.07 11.30
N LYS A 57 -7.74 -7.93 11.69
CA LYS A 57 -8.15 -7.80 13.10
C LYS A 57 -7.77 -9.03 13.92
N ASN A 58 -8.06 -10.22 13.40
CA ASN A 58 -7.71 -11.48 14.07
C ASN A 58 -6.19 -11.61 14.24
N ALA A 59 -5.42 -11.39 13.17
CA ALA A 59 -3.96 -11.46 13.26
C ALA A 59 -3.37 -10.38 14.19
N ALA A 60 -3.95 -9.17 14.21
CA ALA A 60 -3.55 -8.11 15.14
C ALA A 60 -3.82 -8.49 16.61
N SER A 61 -4.87 -9.26 16.89
CA SER A 61 -5.17 -9.76 18.24
C SER A 61 -4.16 -10.78 18.76
N GLU A 62 -3.38 -11.38 17.86
CA GLU A 62 -2.30 -12.33 18.15
C GLU A 62 -0.91 -11.65 18.22
N ASP A 63 -0.87 -10.35 18.53
CA ASP A 63 0.36 -9.54 18.59
C ASP A 63 1.18 -9.48 17.28
N ASN A 64 0.55 -9.76 16.14
CA ASN A 64 1.21 -9.60 14.84
C ASN A 64 1.37 -8.12 14.46
N ILE A 65 2.55 -7.57 14.71
CA ILE A 65 2.90 -6.16 14.45
C ILE A 65 2.67 -5.76 12.98
N THR A 66 2.87 -6.69 12.03
CA THR A 66 2.63 -6.40 10.61
C THR A 66 1.13 -6.22 10.35
N ALA A 67 0.28 -7.09 10.90
CA ALA A 67 -1.17 -6.96 10.79
C ALA A 67 -1.68 -5.65 11.43
N VAL A 68 -1.16 -5.29 12.60
CA VAL A 68 -1.47 -4.00 13.26
C VAL A 68 -1.15 -2.82 12.36
N ARG A 69 0.04 -2.79 11.73
CA ARG A 69 0.44 -1.70 10.82
C ARG A 69 -0.46 -1.60 9.60
N GLU A 70 -0.79 -2.73 8.96
CA GLU A 70 -1.66 -2.72 7.77
C GLU A 70 -3.10 -2.34 8.14
N LEU A 71 -3.60 -2.78 9.29
CA LEU A 71 -4.91 -2.37 9.81
C LEU A 71 -4.98 -0.85 10.08
N LEU A 72 -3.94 -0.28 10.70
CA LEU A 72 -3.87 1.18 10.93
C LEU A 72 -3.89 1.97 9.61
N LYS A 73 -3.17 1.50 8.58
CA LYS A 73 -3.23 2.11 7.24
C LYS A 73 -4.63 2.03 6.64
N ALA A 74 -5.29 0.87 6.74
CA ALA A 74 -6.64 0.68 6.22
C ALA A 74 -7.66 1.61 6.89
N MET A 75 -7.48 1.95 8.17
CA MET A 75 -8.30 2.93 8.90
C MET A 75 -7.93 4.39 8.62
N GLY A 76 -6.99 4.65 7.71
CA GLY A 76 -6.52 6.01 7.41
C GLY A 76 -5.64 6.62 8.52
N ILE A 77 -5.23 5.83 9.51
CA ILE A 77 -4.29 6.24 10.55
C ILE A 77 -2.89 6.16 9.94
N SER A 78 -2.55 7.21 9.19
CA SER A 78 -1.19 7.43 8.71
C SER A 78 -0.27 7.81 9.87
N ARG A 79 1.04 7.61 9.68
CA ARG A 79 2.07 8.05 10.64
C ARG A 79 1.78 9.51 11.03
N PRO A 80 2.00 9.91 12.30
CA PRO A 80 1.77 11.28 12.73
C PRO A 80 2.44 12.24 11.73
N VAL A 81 1.61 13.11 11.14
CA VAL A 81 2.04 14.18 10.25
C VAL A 81 3.17 14.95 10.93
N GLY A 82 4.30 15.10 10.23
CA GLY A 82 5.48 15.82 10.74
C GLY A 82 6.71 14.96 11.06
N ARG A 83 6.65 13.61 11.00
CA ARG A 83 7.87 12.80 11.03
C ARG A 83 8.45 12.70 9.61
N PRO A 84 9.63 13.29 9.32
CA PRO A 84 10.22 13.21 7.99
C PRO A 84 10.50 11.76 7.61
N SER A 85 10.36 11.44 6.33
CA SER A 85 10.74 10.14 5.78
C SER A 85 12.24 9.89 5.99
N LYS A 86 12.64 8.61 6.03
CA LYS A 86 14.07 8.26 6.15
C LYS A 86 14.91 8.96 5.08
N THR A 87 14.38 9.06 3.86
CA THR A 87 15.02 9.75 2.73
C THR A 87 15.21 11.25 2.97
N GLU A 88 14.19 11.93 3.51
CA GLU A 88 14.29 13.35 3.86
C GLU A 88 15.31 13.59 4.97
N VAL A 89 15.32 12.73 6.00
CA VAL A 89 16.34 12.79 7.06
C VAL A 89 17.74 12.62 6.48
N THR A 90 17.96 11.65 5.58
CA THR A 90 19.27 11.44 4.96
C THR A 90 19.70 12.62 4.08
N LYS A 91 18.77 13.23 3.34
CA LYS A 91 19.05 14.44 2.54
C LYS A 91 19.48 15.61 3.43
N GLN A 92 18.77 15.82 4.55
CA GLN A 92 19.09 16.91 5.48
C GLN A 92 20.50 16.75 6.07
N ILE A 93 20.85 15.54 6.51
CA ILE A 93 22.19 15.23 7.04
C ILE A 93 23.28 15.52 5.99
N ALA A 94 23.05 15.16 4.72
CA ALA A 94 24.01 15.41 3.65
C ALA A 94 24.19 16.91 3.35
N ILE A 95 23.12 17.70 3.43
CA ILE A 95 23.17 19.16 3.25
C ILE A 95 23.99 19.79 4.39
N GLU A 96 23.70 19.42 5.64
CA GLU A 96 24.41 19.93 6.82
C GLU A 96 25.91 19.59 6.76
N ALA A 97 26.25 18.36 6.39
CA ALA A 97 27.65 17.94 6.23
C ALA A 97 28.39 18.74 5.14
N LYS A 98 27.70 19.05 4.03
CA LYS A 98 28.27 19.86 2.95
C LYS A 98 28.52 21.31 3.39
N ILE A 99 27.54 21.92 4.07
CA ILE A 99 27.68 23.29 4.59
C ILE A 99 28.87 23.37 5.56
N GLU A 100 29.00 22.40 6.46
CA GLU A 100 30.09 22.36 7.43
C GLU A 100 31.47 22.23 6.74
N GLN A 101 31.55 21.40 5.70
CA GLN A 101 32.78 21.24 4.91
C GLN A 101 33.16 22.51 4.15
N GLU A 102 32.20 23.14 3.48
CA GLU A 102 32.43 24.38 2.73
C GLU A 102 32.86 25.51 3.68
N PHE A 103 32.18 25.65 4.81
CA PHE A 103 32.51 26.65 5.83
C PHE A 103 33.91 26.44 6.41
N SER A 104 34.26 25.19 6.76
CA SER A 104 35.59 24.83 7.27
C SER A 104 36.69 25.12 6.24
N ALA A 105 36.43 24.81 4.97
CA ALA A 105 37.37 25.09 3.87
C ALA A 105 37.58 26.59 3.67
N ASP A 106 36.52 27.39 3.79
CA ASP A 106 36.60 28.85 3.68
C ASP A 106 37.38 29.48 4.84
N ILE A 107 37.17 29.01 6.07
CA ILE A 107 37.99 29.43 7.23
C ILE A 107 39.47 29.10 7.00
N ALA A 108 39.77 27.89 6.55
CA ALA A 108 41.15 27.47 6.26
C ALA A 108 41.78 28.36 5.17
N ARG A 109 41.01 28.72 4.14
CA ARG A 109 41.47 29.63 3.07
C ARG A 109 41.78 31.02 3.63
N LEU A 110 40.91 31.59 4.46
CA LEU A 110 41.14 32.90 5.09
C LEU A 110 42.36 32.91 6.01
N ALA A 111 42.55 31.85 6.79
CA ALA A 111 43.73 31.68 7.65
C ALA A 111 45.05 31.56 6.84
N SER A 112 44.98 31.00 5.63
CA SER A 112 46.16 30.90 4.75
C SER A 112 46.57 32.26 4.17
N TYR A 113 45.61 33.14 3.86
CA TYR A 113 45.89 34.49 3.36
C TYR A 113 46.49 35.41 4.43
N THR A 114 46.08 35.27 5.69
CA THR A 114 46.62 36.06 6.81
C THR A 114 48.04 35.67 7.21
N LYS A 115 48.53 34.48 6.84
CA LYS A 115 49.92 34.05 7.09
C LYS A 115 50.91 34.46 6.00
N GLN A 116 50.44 34.95 4.85
CA GLN A 116 51.28 35.38 3.72
C GLN A 116 51.46 36.89 3.63
N ALA A 117 50.73 37.67 4.46
CA ALA A 117 50.90 39.11 4.63
C ALA A 117 51.84 39.41 5.80
#